data_AF-A0A818JP28-F1
#
_entry.id   AF-A0A818JP28-F1
#
_cell.length_a   1.000
_cell.length_b   1.000
_cell.length_c   1.000
_cell.angle_alpha   90.00
_cell.angle_beta   90.00
_cell.angle_gamma   90.00
#
_symmetry.space_group_name_H-M   'P 1'
#
loop_
_entity.id
_entity.type
_entity.pdbx_description
1 polymer ?
#
loop_
_entity_poly.entity_id
_entity_poly.type
_entity_poly.pdbx_seq_one_letter_code
_entity_poly.pdbx_strand_id
1 'polypeptide(L)'
;MERKMNIELVSEQEYQASNSVASRRCRQRKIWHNIKNLLKSCFDIQSHNRLLNRDGSLININRLRQNINDEQQSYKNRHITWPYLLNIYSPSMTSSDKKIYQNRAIIRYNRLKRTWQERVSQSDPFYVTLADTILKDVYRTDGHIKFFQ
;
A
#
# COMPACT_ATOMS: atom_id res chain seq x y z
N MET A 1 24.52 -52.70 30.65
CA MET A 1 23.13 -52.20 30.52
C MET A 1 23.00 -51.53 29.17
N GLU A 2 22.65 -52.29 28.15
CA GLU A 2 22.45 -51.80 26.78
C GLU A 2 21.03 -51.24 26.64
N ARG A 3 20.88 -49.94 26.35
CA ARG A 3 19.60 -49.35 25.98
C ARG A 3 19.40 -49.53 24.48
N LYS A 4 18.56 -50.49 24.11
CA LYS A 4 18.04 -50.64 22.73
C LYS A 4 17.24 -49.39 22.38
N MET A 5 17.64 -48.71 21.31
CA MET A 5 16.92 -47.57 20.75
C MET A 5 15.87 -48.13 19.76
N ASN A 6 14.62 -48.24 20.21
CA ASN A 6 13.49 -48.57 19.33
C ASN A 6 13.20 -47.36 18.44
N ILE A 7 13.64 -47.42 17.19
CA ILE A 7 13.17 -46.50 16.14
C ILE A 7 11.89 -47.14 15.59
N GLU A 8 10.73 -46.58 15.96
CA GLU A 8 9.47 -46.91 15.31
C GLU A 8 9.58 -46.52 13.83
N LEU A 9 9.67 -47.52 12.95
CA LEU A 9 9.52 -47.37 11.51
C LEU A 9 8.07 -46.98 11.24
N VAL A 10 7.80 -45.67 11.15
CA VAL A 10 6.56 -45.15 10.58
C VAL A 10 6.39 -45.78 9.21
N SER A 11 5.31 -46.54 9.02
CA SER A 11 5.09 -47.28 7.78
C SER A 11 5.05 -46.31 6.59
N GLU A 12 5.67 -46.70 5.46
CA GLU A 12 5.65 -45.89 4.24
C GLU A 12 4.22 -45.55 3.79
N GLN A 13 3.24 -46.35 4.18
CA GLN A 13 1.82 -46.11 3.89
C GLN A 13 1.26 -44.89 4.64
N GLU A 14 1.66 -44.64 5.88
CA GLU A 14 1.26 -43.44 6.64
C GLU A 14 1.96 -42.16 6.13
N TYR A 15 3.21 -42.28 5.66
CA TYR A 15 3.93 -41.20 5.01
C TYR A 15 3.29 -40.82 3.66
N GLN A 16 2.89 -41.81 2.87
CA GLN A 16 2.20 -41.62 1.59
C GLN A 16 0.78 -41.07 1.77
N ALA A 17 0.03 -41.52 2.79
CA ALA A 17 -1.29 -40.97 3.13
C ALA A 17 -1.21 -39.49 3.57
N SER A 18 -0.17 -39.13 4.30
CA SER A 18 0.13 -37.75 4.72
C SER A 18 0.54 -36.84 3.55
N ASN A 19 1.09 -37.41 2.48
CA ASN A 19 1.59 -36.74 1.29
C ASN A 19 0.67 -36.82 0.06
N SER A 20 -0.50 -37.44 0.19
CA SER A 20 -1.52 -37.47 -0.86
C SER A 20 -1.86 -36.05 -1.35
N VAL A 21 -2.02 -35.91 -2.67
CA VAL A 21 -2.34 -34.64 -3.34
C VAL A 21 -3.61 -33.99 -2.76
N ALA A 22 -4.57 -34.79 -2.29
CA ALA A 22 -5.78 -34.31 -1.61
C ALA A 22 -5.48 -33.73 -0.22
N SER A 23 -4.59 -34.37 0.55
CA SER A 23 -4.14 -33.90 1.87
C SER A 23 -3.32 -32.61 1.75
N ARG A 24 -2.45 -32.52 0.74
CA ARG A 24 -1.70 -31.29 0.38
C ARG A 24 -2.63 -30.15 -0.04
N ARG A 25 -3.65 -30.41 -0.87
CA ARG A 25 -4.66 -29.41 -1.27
C ARG A 25 -5.51 -28.94 -0.09
N CYS A 26 -5.85 -29.81 0.86
CA CYS A 26 -6.64 -29.45 2.04
C CYS A 26 -5.80 -28.63 3.05
N ARG A 27 -4.53 -29.00 3.25
CA ARG A 27 -3.56 -28.20 4.03
C ARG A 27 -3.28 -26.85 3.37
N GLN A 28 -3.03 -26.81 2.06
CA GLN A 28 -2.88 -25.56 1.31
C GLN A 28 -4.14 -24.70 1.41
N ARG A 29 -5.35 -25.26 1.25
CA ARG A 29 -6.60 -24.50 1.42
C ARG A 29 -6.76 -23.93 2.83
N LYS A 30 -6.43 -24.68 3.89
CA LYS A 30 -6.43 -24.18 5.28
C LYS A 30 -5.38 -23.08 5.52
N ILE A 31 -4.18 -23.23 4.96
CA ILE A 31 -3.11 -22.22 5.02
C ILE A 31 -3.56 -20.95 4.29
N TRP A 32 -4.12 -21.08 3.09
CA TRP A 32 -4.67 -19.95 2.32
C TRP A 32 -5.86 -19.29 3.03
N HIS A 33 -6.74 -20.05 3.70
CA HIS A 33 -7.83 -19.48 4.50
C HIS A 33 -7.31 -18.71 5.73
N ASN A 34 -6.27 -19.23 6.40
CA ASN A 34 -5.62 -18.56 7.53
C ASN A 34 -4.85 -17.30 7.09
N ILE A 35 -4.14 -17.34 5.96
CA ILE A 35 -3.50 -16.15 5.37
C ILE A 35 -4.56 -15.11 4.99
N LYS A 36 -5.67 -15.54 4.38
CA LYS A 36 -6.78 -14.66 3.98
C LYS A 36 -7.48 -14.03 5.18
N ASN A 37 -7.51 -14.71 6.33
CA ASN A 37 -8.02 -14.17 7.59
C ASN A 37 -7.00 -13.26 8.31
N LEU A 38 -5.70 -13.52 8.20
CA LEU A 38 -4.64 -12.60 8.67
C LEU A 38 -4.58 -11.31 7.84
N LEU A 39 -4.81 -11.40 6.53
CA LEU A 39 -4.98 -10.25 5.62
C LEU A 39 -6.31 -9.50 5.86
N LYS A 40 -7.19 -10.04 6.71
CA LYS A 40 -8.48 -9.45 7.08
C LYS A 40 -8.40 -8.60 8.35
N SER A 41 -7.22 -8.34 8.90
CA SER A 41 -7.02 -7.18 9.78
C SER A 41 -6.86 -5.93 8.91
N CYS A 42 -7.92 -5.60 8.17
CA CYS A 42 -7.95 -4.39 7.38
C CYS A 42 -8.18 -3.22 8.33
N PHE A 43 -7.21 -2.30 8.41
CA PHE A 43 -7.46 -0.95 8.89
C PHE A 43 -8.64 -0.38 8.09
N ASP A 44 -9.83 -0.37 8.69
CA ASP A 44 -11.09 0.01 8.05
C ASP A 44 -11.32 1.53 8.14
N ILE A 45 -12.21 2.07 7.30
CA ILE A 45 -12.59 3.49 7.31
C ILE A 45 -13.06 3.91 8.71
N GLN A 46 -13.73 3.00 9.43
CA GLN A 46 -14.13 3.23 10.82
C GLN A 46 -12.93 3.42 11.76
N SER A 47 -11.87 2.62 11.59
CA SER A 47 -10.63 2.76 12.36
C SER A 47 -9.93 4.08 12.06
N HIS A 48 -9.97 4.54 10.80
CA HIS A 48 -9.47 5.86 10.43
C HIS A 48 -10.27 7.00 11.08
N ASN A 49 -11.60 6.93 11.06
CA ASN A 49 -12.46 7.95 11.64
C ASN A 49 -12.26 8.10 13.16
N ARG A 50 -11.87 7.03 13.87
CA ARG A 50 -11.51 7.08 15.30
C ARG A 50 -10.24 7.87 15.59
N LEU A 51 -9.41 8.12 14.57
CA LEU A 51 -8.21 8.95 14.67
C LEU A 51 -8.49 10.42 14.37
N LEU A 52 -9.70 10.76 13.93
CA LEU A 52 -10.09 12.11 13.57
C LEU A 52 -10.97 12.73 14.65
N ASN A 53 -10.79 14.03 14.85
CA ASN A 53 -11.72 14.87 15.59
C ASN A 53 -12.99 15.13 14.76
N ARG A 54 -14.03 15.69 15.39
CA ARG A 54 -15.32 16.01 14.73
C ARG A 54 -15.17 17.02 13.58
N ASP A 55 -14.16 17.89 13.64
CA ASP A 55 -13.81 18.85 12.58
C ASP A 55 -12.97 18.20 11.44
N GLY A 56 -12.55 16.95 11.62
CA GLY A 56 -11.69 16.19 10.73
C GLY A 56 -10.20 16.46 10.89
N SER A 57 -9.76 17.16 11.93
CA SER A 57 -8.33 17.20 12.30
C SER A 57 -7.87 15.84 12.85
N LEU A 58 -6.58 15.52 12.70
CA LEU A 58 -6.01 14.26 13.19
C LEU A 58 -5.64 14.39 14.67
N ILE A 59 -6.17 13.51 15.51
CA ILE A 59 -5.94 13.52 16.96
C ILE A 59 -4.46 13.30 17.30
N ASN A 60 -3.82 12.31 16.65
CA ASN A 60 -2.42 11.98 16.90
C ASN A 60 -1.78 11.26 15.70
N ILE A 61 -0.73 11.86 15.14
CA ILE A 61 0.04 11.28 14.02
C ILE A 61 0.84 10.04 14.40
N ASN A 62 1.32 9.94 15.65
CA ASN A 62 2.07 8.77 16.11
C ASN A 62 1.16 7.54 16.18
N ARG A 63 -0.09 7.72 16.59
CA ARG A 63 -1.10 6.66 16.59
C ARG A 63 -1.45 6.20 15.16
N LEU A 64 -1.52 7.14 14.22
CA LEU A 64 -1.68 6.83 12.80
C LEU A 64 -0.51 5.97 12.28
N ARG A 65 0.74 6.34 12.64
CA ARG A 65 1.94 5.59 12.25
C ARG A 65 2.00 4.20 12.87
N GLN A 66 1.69 4.08 14.16
CA GLN A 66 1.60 2.79 14.86
C GLN A 66 0.58 1.87 14.19
N ASN A 67 -0.63 2.37 13.93
CA ASN A 67 -1.66 1.58 13.26
C ASN A 67 -1.25 1.08 11.87
N ILE A 68 -0.42 1.84 11.13
CA ILE A 68 0.08 1.42 9.81
C ILE A 68 1.21 0.37 9.94
N ASN A 69 2.00 0.46 11.01
CA ASN A 69 3.06 -0.52 11.27
C ASN A 69 2.48 -1.84 11.77
N ASP A 70 1.47 -1.77 12.64
CA ASP A 70 0.87 -2.93 13.30
C ASP A 70 -0.18 -3.63 12.43
N GLU A 71 -0.98 -2.85 11.68
CA GLU A 71 -1.94 -3.38 10.73
C GLU A 71 -1.37 -3.21 9.32
N GLN A 72 -1.32 -4.29 8.53
CA GLN A 72 -1.07 -4.17 7.09
C GLN A 72 -2.18 -3.29 6.51
N GLN A 73 -1.88 -2.00 6.33
CA GLN A 73 -2.89 -1.03 5.97
C GLN A 73 -3.62 -1.51 4.71
N SER A 74 -4.93 -1.68 4.84
CA SER A 74 -5.77 -2.01 3.71
C SER A 74 -5.52 -0.98 2.61
N TYR A 75 -5.15 -1.43 1.41
CA TYR A 75 -4.91 -0.56 0.24
C TYR A 75 -5.98 0.52 0.08
N LYS A 76 -7.21 0.20 0.49
CA LYS A 76 -8.39 1.06 0.46
C LYS A 76 -8.21 2.40 1.17
N ASN A 77 -7.46 2.48 2.27
CA ASN A 77 -7.37 3.70 3.10
C ASN A 77 -6.10 4.53 2.88
N ARG A 78 -5.23 4.06 1.97
CA ARG A 78 -3.99 4.77 1.64
C ARG A 78 -4.26 6.19 1.14
N HIS A 79 -5.28 6.36 0.30
CA HIS A 79 -5.63 7.67 -0.25
C HIS A 79 -5.96 8.75 0.80
N ILE A 80 -6.43 8.35 1.99
CA ILE A 80 -6.75 9.29 3.09
C ILE A 80 -5.58 9.44 4.07
N THR A 81 -4.83 8.36 4.27
CA THR A 81 -3.79 8.31 5.30
C THR A 81 -2.44 8.84 4.81
N TRP A 82 -2.08 8.53 3.56
CA TRP A 82 -0.79 8.92 2.98
C TRP A 82 -0.57 10.43 2.91
N PRO A 83 -1.58 11.28 2.64
CA PRO A 83 -1.38 12.73 2.71
C PRO A 83 -0.79 13.23 4.04
N TYR A 84 -1.07 12.57 5.17
CA TYR A 84 -0.46 12.90 6.45
C TYR A 84 0.97 12.37 6.58
N LEU A 85 1.25 11.18 6.07
CA LEU A 85 2.60 10.61 6.07
C LEU A 85 3.57 11.37 5.18
N LEU A 86 3.07 11.88 4.05
CA LEU A 86 3.82 12.66 3.06
C LEU A 86 3.87 14.15 3.37
N ASN A 87 3.44 14.56 4.59
CA ASN A 87 3.39 15.96 5.03
C ASN A 87 2.61 16.90 4.08
N ILE A 88 1.65 16.38 3.33
CA ILE A 88 0.72 17.17 2.51
C ILE A 88 -0.30 17.84 3.41
N TYR A 89 -0.83 17.10 4.40
CA TYR A 89 -1.74 17.62 5.42
C TYR A 89 -1.07 17.66 6.79
N SER A 90 -1.16 18.80 7.45
CA SER A 90 -0.82 18.91 8.86
C SER A 90 -1.87 18.17 9.71
N PRO A 91 -1.48 17.52 10.83
CA PRO A 91 -2.44 16.92 11.76
C PRO A 91 -3.50 17.91 12.26
N SER A 92 -3.15 19.18 12.41
CA SER A 92 -4.07 20.24 12.87
C SER A 92 -5.05 20.73 11.82
N MET A 93 -4.92 20.34 10.55
CA MET A 93 -5.82 20.82 9.49
C MET A 93 -7.21 20.22 9.60
N THR A 94 -8.22 21.09 9.63
CA THR A 94 -9.63 20.69 9.57
C THR A 94 -10.02 20.21 8.18
N SER A 95 -11.20 19.61 8.06
CA SER A 95 -11.76 19.23 6.75
C SER A 95 -11.91 20.43 5.80
N SER A 96 -12.30 21.58 6.35
CA SER A 96 -12.42 22.83 5.60
C SER A 96 -11.06 23.31 5.09
N ASP A 97 -10.03 23.29 5.94
CA ASP A 97 -8.67 23.69 5.56
C ASP A 97 -8.10 22.79 4.47
N LYS A 98 -8.36 21.47 4.55
CA LYS A 98 -7.95 20.51 3.51
C LYS A 98 -8.58 20.85 2.18
N LYS A 99 -9.87 21.19 2.14
CA LYS A 99 -10.56 21.59 0.91
C LYS A 99 -9.95 22.87 0.33
N ILE A 100 -9.68 23.87 1.17
CA ILE A 100 -9.02 25.12 0.76
C ILE A 100 -7.63 24.83 0.20
N TYR A 101 -6.83 24.01 0.89
CA TYR A 101 -5.50 23.61 0.46
C TYR A 101 -5.55 22.87 -0.88
N GLN A 102 -6.44 21.89 -1.04
CA GLN A 102 -6.60 21.13 -2.28
C GLN A 102 -6.89 22.06 -3.46
N ASN A 103 -7.82 23.01 -3.29
CA ASN A 103 -8.14 23.97 -4.34
C ASN A 103 -6.92 24.83 -4.72
N ARG A 104 -6.18 25.34 -3.73
CA ARG A 104 -4.95 26.10 -3.97
C ARG A 104 -3.87 25.25 -4.66
N ALA A 105 -3.71 24.00 -4.24
CA ALA A 105 -2.75 23.06 -4.81
C ALA A 105 -3.09 22.73 -6.27
N ILE A 106 -4.36 22.52 -6.61
CA ILE A 106 -4.82 22.29 -7.98
C ILE A 106 -4.54 23.50 -8.86
N ILE A 107 -4.86 24.72 -8.40
CA ILE A 107 -4.58 25.95 -9.15
C ILE A 107 -3.08 26.11 -9.38
N ARG A 108 -2.26 25.91 -8.34
CA ARG A 108 -0.80 26.00 -8.42
C ARG A 108 -0.22 24.95 -9.37
N TYR A 109 -0.68 23.71 -9.26
CA TYR A 109 -0.28 22.60 -10.14
C TYR A 109 -0.61 22.93 -11.60
N ASN A 110 -1.83 23.37 -11.89
CA ASN A 110 -2.26 23.72 -13.25
C ASN A 110 -1.45 24.88 -13.82
N ARG A 111 -1.12 25.89 -13.01
CA ARG A 111 -0.24 26.98 -13.43
C ARG A 111 1.15 26.47 -13.82
N LEU A 112 1.79 25.69 -12.94
CA LEU A 112 3.11 25.11 -13.20
C LEU A 112 3.07 24.16 -14.41
N LYS A 113 1.98 23.40 -14.55
CA LYS A 113 1.74 22.51 -15.70
C LYS A 113 1.78 23.29 -17.02
N ARG A 114 1.03 24.39 -17.10
CA ARG A 114 1.06 25.25 -18.30
C ARG A 114 2.44 25.84 -18.55
N THR A 115 3.10 26.33 -17.51
CA THR A 115 4.43 26.93 -17.65
C THR A 115 5.44 25.96 -18.27
N TRP A 116 5.53 24.71 -17.80
CA TRP A 116 6.49 23.78 -18.41
C TRP A 116 6.09 23.38 -19.82
N GLN A 117 4.79 23.23 -20.12
CA GLN A 117 4.29 22.94 -21.47
C GLN A 117 4.64 24.07 -22.46
N GLU A 118 4.49 25.33 -22.03
CA GLU A 118 4.88 26.52 -22.81
C GLU A 118 6.39 26.54 -23.06
N ARG A 119 7.22 26.24 -22.05
CA ARG A 119 8.67 26.17 -22.19
C ARG A 119 9.13 25.08 -23.17
N VAL A 120 8.51 23.90 -23.13
CA VAL A 120 8.75 22.84 -24.12
C VAL A 120 8.34 23.30 -25.51
N SER A 121 7.18 23.96 -25.64
CA SER A 121 6.68 24.47 -26.94
C SER A 121 7.57 25.56 -27.53
N GLN A 122 8.26 26.33 -26.68
CA GLN A 122 9.26 27.32 -27.06
C GLN A 122 10.64 26.71 -27.37
N SER A 123 10.76 25.37 -27.37
CA SER A 123 12.01 24.64 -27.57
C SER A 123 13.11 25.06 -26.58
N ASP A 124 12.74 25.37 -25.34
CA ASP A 124 13.71 25.60 -24.27
C ASP A 124 14.56 24.32 -24.08
N PRO A 125 15.88 24.37 -24.33
CA PRO A 125 16.71 23.16 -24.38
C PRO A 125 16.69 22.33 -23.09
N PHE A 126 16.58 23.01 -21.94
CA PHE A 126 16.52 22.34 -20.65
C PHE A 126 15.22 21.54 -20.51
N TYR A 127 14.08 22.16 -20.82
CA TYR A 127 12.78 21.51 -20.68
C TYR A 127 12.57 20.40 -21.71
N VAL A 128 13.06 20.57 -22.94
CA VAL A 128 13.00 19.52 -23.98
C VAL A 128 13.79 18.29 -23.53
N THR A 129 15.06 18.48 -23.13
CA THR A 129 15.92 17.36 -22.68
C THR A 129 15.36 16.66 -21.45
N LEU A 130 14.83 17.42 -20.50
CA LEU A 130 14.19 16.87 -19.29
C LEU A 130 12.95 16.05 -19.65
N ALA A 131 12.09 16.56 -20.55
CA ALA A 131 10.89 15.85 -21.00
C ALA A 131 11.24 14.52 -21.69
N ASP A 132 12.25 14.51 -22.57
CA ASP A 132 12.73 13.29 -23.23
C ASP A 132 13.26 12.25 -22.24
N THR A 133 13.97 12.71 -21.20
CA THR A 133 14.51 11.83 -20.16
C THR A 133 13.38 11.20 -19.35
N ILE A 134 12.43 12.02 -18.89
CA ILE A 134 11.26 11.55 -18.13
C ILE A 134 10.45 10.57 -19.00
N LEU A 135 10.22 10.88 -20.27
CA LEU A 135 9.42 10.05 -21.16
C LEU A 135 10.04 8.66 -21.36
N LYS A 136 11.37 8.58 -21.50
CA LYS A 136 12.09 7.29 -21.57
C LYS A 136 11.85 6.44 -20.32
N ASP A 137 11.89 7.05 -19.14
CA ASP A 137 11.70 6.31 -17.89
C ASP A 137 10.24 5.94 -17.63
N VAL A 138 9.29 6.79 -18.05
CA VAL A 138 7.86 6.46 -18.04
C VAL A 138 7.59 5.21 -18.89
N TYR A 139 8.15 5.12 -20.10
CA TYR A 139 7.99 3.93 -20.95
C TYR A 139 8.61 2.65 -20.37
N ARG A 140 9.56 2.76 -19.44
CA ARG A 140 10.18 1.62 -18.75
C ARG A 140 9.42 1.18 -17.51
N THR A 141 8.46 1.97 -17.04
CA THR A 141 7.81 1.76 -15.74
C THR A 141 6.61 0.82 -15.85
N ASP A 142 6.73 -0.37 -15.24
CA ASP A 142 5.63 -1.26 -14.84
C ASP A 142 4.45 -1.40 -15.82
N GLY A 143 4.70 -1.54 -17.13
CA GLY A 143 3.65 -1.65 -18.16
C GLY A 143 2.72 -2.87 -18.02
N HIS A 144 3.05 -3.82 -17.13
CA HIS A 144 2.18 -4.95 -16.78
C HIS A 144 1.14 -4.61 -15.69
N ILE A 145 1.31 -3.51 -14.96
CA ILE A 145 0.34 -3.07 -13.94
C ILE A 145 -0.78 -2.30 -14.64
N LYS A 146 -2.03 -2.75 -14.44
CA LYS A 146 -3.24 -2.16 -15.05
C LYS A 146 -3.39 -0.64 -14.89
N PHE A 147 -2.79 -0.05 -13.86
CA PHE A 147 -2.84 1.40 -13.64
C PHE A 147 -2.07 2.20 -14.71
N PHE A 148 -1.03 1.62 -15.30
CA PHE A 148 -0.16 2.28 -16.29
C PHE A 148 -0.45 1.87 -17.75
N GLN A 149 -1.48 1.04 -17.97
CA GLN A 149 -1.99 0.63 -19.29
C GLN A 149 -3.09 1.57 -19.76
#